data_AF-A0A6A3EWI5-F1
#
_entry.id   AF-A0A6A3EWI5-F1
#
_cell.length_a   1.000
_cell.length_b   1.000
_cell.length_c   1.000
_cell.angle_alpha   90.00
_cell.angle_beta   90.00
_cell.angle_gamma   90.00
#
_symmetry.space_group_name_H-M   'P 1'
#
loop_
_entity.id
_entity.type
_entity.pdbx_description
1 polymer ?
#
loop_
_entity_poly.entity_id
_entity_poly.type
_entity_poly.pdbx_seq_one_letter_code
_entity_poly.pdbx_strand_id
1 'polypeptide(L)'
;MSCIAHSLHLVLGSALAKAKASSTSSVIEEPLETNQGVDESVPGLISETRAQNEEIPQASPQEQQASLAAMDKFVISTLTENEAAKDALAQVRSIVQRFRALSTYFHKSAKATNRLDEIQVKVWMRSALHLITDCPTRWNSCYDMLIRLIELEAPLGDFFARLGRPDEKKEFKELAQDKLPTPKEWFAIKCLVAILEPIAAVTKTLEGCSYPTLALAFPMLRRIKKVLGDANIFAKQAVLAGRQDFQAETLALMQKVRDAILELFKQRFTGMSFDLV
;
A
#
# COMPACT_ATOMS: atom_id res chain seq x y z
N MET A 1 -6.92 12.24 24.30
CA MET A 1 -7.68 11.47 23.30
C MET A 1 -6.92 11.47 21.99
N SER A 2 -6.74 10.32 21.34
CA SER A 2 -6.10 10.24 20.02
C SER A 2 -7.05 10.74 18.92
N CYS A 3 -6.53 11.43 17.90
CA CYS A 3 -7.34 11.90 16.77
C CYS A 3 -7.92 10.73 15.93
N ILE A 4 -8.95 11.01 15.13
CA ILE A 4 -9.62 10.01 14.28
C ILE A 4 -8.62 9.35 13.31
N ALA A 5 -7.71 10.14 12.73
CA ALA A 5 -6.67 9.62 11.85
C ALA A 5 -5.78 8.58 12.53
N HIS A 6 -5.38 8.81 13.79
CA HIS A 6 -4.62 7.83 14.57
C HIS A 6 -5.46 6.58 14.90
N SER A 7 -6.75 6.74 15.23
CA SER A 7 -7.64 5.59 15.46
C SER A 7 -7.80 4.73 14.20
N LEU A 8 -7.95 5.34 13.02
CA LEU A 8 -8.02 4.61 11.75
C LEU A 8 -6.68 3.95 11.40
N HIS A 9 -5.56 4.60 11.69
CA HIS A 9 -4.24 4.00 11.53
C HIS A 9 -4.10 2.72 12.36
N LEU A 10 -4.58 2.69 13.61
CA LEU A 10 -4.52 1.48 14.45
C LEU A 10 -5.40 0.34 13.91
N VAL A 11 -6.56 0.67 13.34
CA VAL A 11 -7.46 -0.33 12.73
C VAL A 11 -6.83 -0.93 11.48
N LEU A 12 -6.32 -0.08 10.58
CA LEU A 12 -5.84 -0.49 9.26
C LEU A 12 -4.40 -0.98 9.24
N GLY A 13 -3.55 -0.44 10.11
CA GLY A 13 -2.15 -0.78 10.15
C GLY A 13 -1.90 -2.24 10.52
N SER A 14 -2.89 -2.92 11.10
CA SER A 14 -2.88 -4.38 11.24
C SER A 14 -2.68 -5.11 9.90
N ALA A 15 -3.44 -4.76 8.86
CA ALA A 15 -3.29 -5.36 7.53
C ALA A 15 -2.09 -4.80 6.75
N LEU A 16 -1.60 -3.61 7.12
CA LEU A 16 -0.68 -2.83 6.30
C LEU A 16 0.74 -2.72 6.88
N ALA A 17 0.99 -2.98 8.16
CA ALA A 17 2.27 -2.69 8.81
C ALA A 17 3.46 -3.37 8.14
N LYS A 18 4.63 -2.71 8.18
CA LYS A 18 5.90 -3.30 7.75
C LYS A 18 6.28 -4.44 8.71
N ALA A 19 6.54 -5.64 8.18
CA ALA A 19 7.02 -6.74 9.00
C ALA A 19 8.39 -6.38 9.61
N LYS A 20 8.63 -6.79 10.87
CA LYS A 20 9.94 -6.67 11.52
C LYS A 20 10.97 -7.40 10.66
N ALA A 21 12.09 -6.74 10.33
CA ALA A 21 13.23 -7.45 9.75
C ALA A 21 13.70 -8.49 10.79
N SER A 22 13.62 -9.77 10.46
CA SER A 22 14.26 -10.82 11.26
C SER A 22 15.75 -10.54 11.29
N SER A 23 16.28 -10.32 12.49
CA SER A 23 17.69 -10.08 12.75
C SER A 23 18.48 -11.36 12.54
N THR A 24 18.85 -11.65 11.28
CA THR A 24 19.93 -12.58 10.89
C THR A 24 20.33 -12.35 9.44
N SER A 25 21.14 -11.32 9.19
CA SER A 25 22.29 -11.38 8.26
C SER A 25 23.02 -10.04 8.34
N SER A 26 24.14 -10.04 9.06
CA SER A 26 25.13 -8.98 9.03
C SER A 26 26.00 -9.17 7.80
N VAL A 27 25.82 -8.33 6.78
CA VAL A 27 26.89 -8.02 5.83
C VAL A 27 27.00 -6.51 5.80
N ILE A 28 28.17 -6.04 6.23
CA ILE A 28 28.62 -4.65 6.21
C ILE A 28 28.84 -4.29 4.73
N GLU A 29 28.13 -3.30 4.21
CA GLU A 29 28.51 -2.62 2.97
C GLU A 29 29.00 -1.22 3.32
N GLU A 30 30.29 -0.99 3.04
CA GLU A 30 30.94 0.32 3.09
C GLU A 30 30.38 1.26 2.00
N PRO A 31 30.42 2.60 2.20
CA PRO A 31 29.97 3.55 1.21
C PRO A 31 31.05 3.79 0.15
N LEU A 32 30.71 3.57 -1.12
CA LEU A 32 31.52 4.00 -2.25
C LEU A 32 31.40 5.52 -2.42
N GLU A 33 32.55 6.17 -2.39
CA GLU A 33 32.76 7.61 -2.45
C GLU A 33 32.28 8.21 -3.78
N THR A 34 31.67 9.39 -3.66
CA THR A 34 31.47 10.36 -4.72
C THR A 34 32.79 10.85 -5.29
N ASN A 35 32.90 10.98 -6.62
CA ASN A 35 33.67 12.08 -7.20
C ASN A 35 33.06 12.58 -8.51
N GLN A 36 33.02 13.91 -8.58
CA GLN A 36 32.46 14.76 -9.63
C GLN A 36 33.41 14.88 -10.83
N GLY A 37 32.82 15.14 -12.00
CA GLY A 37 33.50 15.66 -13.18
C GLY A 37 32.48 16.32 -14.11
N VAL A 38 32.42 17.65 -14.05
CA VAL A 38 31.76 18.62 -14.97
C VAL A 38 32.38 18.49 -16.38
N ASP A 39 31.87 18.89 -17.55
CA ASP A 39 30.83 19.78 -18.06
C ASP A 39 30.62 19.45 -19.56
N GLU A 40 29.48 19.83 -20.15
CA GLU A 40 29.34 20.48 -21.48
C GLU A 40 27.92 20.34 -22.07
N SER A 41 27.13 21.39 -21.84
CA SER A 41 26.40 22.18 -22.85
C SER A 41 25.45 21.51 -23.86
N VAL A 42 24.13 21.56 -23.60
CA VAL A 42 23.10 21.83 -24.63
C VAL A 42 21.93 22.65 -24.03
N PRO A 43 21.56 23.82 -24.59
CA PRO A 43 20.45 24.64 -24.10
C PRO A 43 19.12 24.38 -24.85
N GLY A 44 18.00 24.40 -24.11
CA GLY A 44 16.70 24.84 -24.65
C GLY A 44 15.45 24.02 -24.29
N LEU A 45 14.64 24.56 -23.36
CA LEU A 45 13.16 24.55 -23.26
C LEU A 45 12.48 23.15 -23.13
N ILE A 46 11.75 22.82 -22.08
CA ILE A 46 10.47 23.42 -21.64
C ILE A 46 10.32 23.31 -20.11
N SER A 47 9.78 24.39 -19.54
CA SER A 47 9.35 24.56 -18.16
C SER A 47 8.22 23.61 -17.76
N GLU A 48 8.45 22.73 -16.79
CA GLU A 48 7.41 22.33 -15.84
C GLU A 48 7.93 22.60 -14.43
N THR A 49 7.24 23.50 -13.75
CA THR A 49 7.40 23.84 -12.34
C THR A 49 7.49 22.56 -11.51
N ARG A 50 8.69 22.25 -11.03
CA ARG A 50 8.94 21.32 -9.92
C ARG A 50 8.11 21.83 -8.74
N ALA A 51 6.93 21.24 -8.53
CA ALA A 51 6.26 21.35 -7.25
C ALA A 51 7.29 20.92 -6.21
N GLN A 52 7.65 21.85 -5.32
CA GLN A 52 8.43 21.52 -4.15
C GLN A 52 7.64 20.43 -3.42
N ASN A 53 8.09 19.19 -3.51
CA ASN A 53 7.71 18.19 -2.53
C ASN A 53 8.21 18.75 -1.20
N GLU A 54 7.32 19.39 -0.44
CA GLU A 54 7.53 19.55 0.99
C GLU A 54 7.77 18.14 1.53
N GLU A 55 9.04 17.80 1.77
CA GLU A 55 9.40 16.56 2.45
C GLU A 55 8.78 16.61 3.83
N ILE A 56 7.64 15.94 3.98
CA ILE A 56 6.97 15.86 5.27
C ILE A 56 7.91 15.09 6.20
N PRO A 57 8.32 15.64 7.36
CA PRO A 57 9.28 15.01 8.25
C PRO A 57 8.90 13.56 8.54
N GLN A 58 9.80 12.62 8.25
CA GLN A 58 9.62 11.22 8.59
C GLN A 58 9.77 11.05 10.10
N ALA A 59 8.86 10.29 10.73
CA ALA A 59 8.95 9.95 12.14
C ALA A 59 10.26 9.21 12.44
N SER A 60 10.87 9.47 13.60
CA SER A 60 12.10 8.82 14.02
C SER A 60 11.91 7.29 14.11
N PRO A 61 12.97 6.48 13.91
CA PRO A 61 12.87 5.02 13.98
C PRO A 61 12.20 4.50 15.28
N GLN A 62 12.42 5.21 16.39
CA GLN A 62 11.82 4.88 17.70
C GLN A 62 10.30 5.11 17.70
N GLU A 63 9.83 6.23 17.15
CA GLU A 63 8.39 6.53 17.02
C GLU A 63 7.68 5.57 16.07
N GLN A 64 8.37 5.15 15.00
CA GLN A 64 7.87 4.11 14.09
C GLN A 64 7.68 2.79 14.82
N GLN A 65 8.68 2.37 15.61
CA GLN A 65 8.64 1.13 16.39
C GLN A 65 7.56 1.16 17.47
N ALA A 66 7.38 2.28 18.16
CA ALA A 66 6.32 2.45 19.15
C ALA A 66 4.92 2.37 18.51
N SER A 67 4.75 2.98 17.33
CA SER A 67 3.49 2.93 16.56
C SER A 67 3.15 1.49 16.13
N LEU A 68 4.14 0.75 15.63
CA LEU A 68 4.00 -0.67 15.29
C LEU A 68 3.60 -1.52 16.51
N ALA A 69 4.29 -1.34 17.64
CA ALA A 69 3.99 -2.08 18.87
C ALA A 69 2.57 -1.77 19.41
N ALA A 70 2.11 -0.53 19.30
CA ALA A 70 0.76 -0.16 19.69
C ALA A 70 -0.31 -0.84 18.81
N MET A 71 -0.07 -0.94 17.50
CA MET A 71 -0.94 -1.67 16.57
C MET A 71 -0.99 -3.16 16.90
N ASP A 72 0.16 -3.81 17.06
CA ASP A 72 0.22 -5.24 17.37
C ASP A 72 -0.49 -5.54 18.69
N LYS A 73 -0.26 -4.73 19.72
CA LYS A 73 -0.95 -4.86 21.02
C LYS A 73 -2.47 -4.74 20.86
N PHE A 74 -2.95 -3.77 20.08
CA PHE A 74 -4.39 -3.57 19.84
C PHE A 74 -4.99 -4.79 19.15
N VAL A 75 -4.37 -5.25 18.05
CA VAL A 75 -4.82 -6.43 17.29
C VAL A 75 -4.88 -7.68 18.16
N ILE A 76 -3.80 -7.96 18.92
CA ILE A 76 -3.72 -9.12 19.80
C ILE A 76 -4.85 -9.07 20.83
N SER A 77 -5.07 -7.92 21.46
CA SER A 77 -6.12 -7.76 22.48
C SER A 77 -7.52 -7.92 21.90
N THR A 78 -7.78 -7.36 20.72
CA THR A 78 -9.12 -7.34 20.11
C THR A 78 -9.49 -8.68 19.47
N LEU A 79 -8.54 -9.34 18.80
CA LEU A 79 -8.79 -10.59 18.09
C LEU A 79 -8.33 -11.80 18.90
N THR A 80 -8.24 -11.72 20.23
CA THR A 80 -7.61 -12.73 21.11
C THR A 80 -7.99 -14.17 20.73
N GLU A 81 -9.27 -14.45 20.50
CA GLU A 81 -9.80 -15.80 20.21
C GLU A 81 -10.02 -16.08 18.70
N ASN A 82 -9.70 -15.13 17.82
CA ASN A 82 -9.92 -15.25 16.37
C ASN A 82 -8.60 -15.43 15.61
N GLU A 83 -7.99 -16.60 15.76
CA GLU A 83 -6.73 -16.94 15.07
C GLU A 83 -6.86 -16.87 13.55
N ALA A 84 -7.99 -17.31 12.99
CA ALA A 84 -8.24 -17.24 11.56
C ALA A 84 -8.20 -15.80 11.01
N ALA A 85 -8.68 -14.82 11.78
CA ALA A 85 -8.59 -13.41 11.42
C ALA A 85 -7.15 -12.87 11.52
N LYS A 86 -6.40 -13.26 12.56
CA LYS A 86 -4.97 -12.90 12.71
C LYS A 86 -4.15 -13.43 11.54
N ASP A 87 -4.36 -14.69 11.18
CA ASP A 87 -3.70 -15.35 10.04
C ASP A 87 -4.05 -14.67 8.72
N ALA A 88 -5.32 -14.33 8.51
CA ALA A 88 -5.77 -13.64 7.31
C ALA A 88 -5.12 -12.25 7.18
N LEU A 89 -5.06 -11.48 8.28
CA LEU A 89 -4.36 -10.19 8.32
C LEU A 89 -2.85 -10.33 8.07
N ALA A 90 -2.21 -11.36 8.65
CA ALA A 90 -0.79 -11.64 8.44
C ALA A 90 -0.47 -12.02 6.99
N GLN A 91 -1.33 -12.83 6.36
CA GLN A 91 -1.21 -13.19 4.95
C GLN A 91 -1.30 -11.96 4.05
N VAL A 92 -2.33 -11.11 4.23
CA VAL A 92 -2.44 -9.86 3.45
C VAL A 92 -1.26 -8.92 3.71
N ARG A 93 -0.77 -8.83 4.96
CA ARG A 93 0.42 -8.04 5.28
C ARG A 93 1.64 -8.52 4.50
N SER A 94 1.84 -9.82 4.38
CA SER A 94 2.92 -10.42 3.58
C SER A 94 2.78 -10.07 2.09
N ILE A 95 1.56 -10.12 1.55
CA ILE A 95 1.27 -9.69 0.17
C ILE A 95 1.68 -8.22 -0.01
N VAL A 96 1.25 -7.32 0.87
CA VAL A 96 1.61 -5.90 0.80
C VAL A 96 3.13 -5.69 0.90
N GLN A 97 3.87 -6.48 1.69
CA GLN A 97 5.34 -6.39 1.72
C GLN A 97 5.98 -6.69 0.36
N ARG A 98 5.41 -7.63 -0.42
CA ARG A 98 5.94 -7.93 -1.75
C ARG A 98 5.79 -6.76 -2.71
N PHE A 99 4.64 -6.09 -2.66
CA PHE A 99 4.38 -4.86 -3.41
C PHE A 99 5.27 -3.68 -2.97
N ARG A 100 5.58 -3.58 -1.67
CA ARG A 100 6.58 -2.60 -1.17
C ARG A 100 7.98 -2.89 -1.66
N ALA A 101 8.39 -4.16 -1.63
CA ALA A 101 9.71 -4.56 -2.13
C ALA A 101 9.85 -4.23 -3.62
N LEU A 102 8.80 -4.48 -4.40
CA LEU A 102 8.74 -4.10 -5.81
C LEU A 102 8.87 -2.58 -6.00
N SER A 103 8.07 -1.79 -5.28
CA SER A 103 8.12 -0.32 -5.39
C SER A 103 9.48 0.24 -4.97
N THR A 104 10.07 -0.31 -3.91
CA THR A 104 11.42 0.04 -3.43
C THR A 104 12.49 -0.30 -4.45
N TYR A 105 12.38 -1.45 -5.13
CA TYR A 105 13.32 -1.85 -6.18
C TYR A 105 13.35 -0.84 -7.33
N PHE A 106 12.19 -0.46 -7.86
CA PHE A 106 12.11 0.53 -8.93
C PHE A 106 12.59 1.91 -8.47
N HIS A 107 12.24 2.31 -7.25
CA HIS A 107 12.73 3.57 -6.68
C HIS A 107 14.26 3.64 -6.59
N LYS A 108 14.93 2.52 -6.27
CA LYS A 108 16.39 2.44 -6.17
C LYS A 108 17.08 2.21 -7.52
N SER A 109 16.40 1.57 -8.46
CA SER A 109 16.96 1.21 -9.76
C SER A 109 16.50 2.18 -10.85
N ALA A 110 17.29 3.24 -11.07
CA ALA A 110 17.08 4.17 -12.19
C ALA A 110 16.98 3.42 -13.53
N LYS A 111 17.75 2.34 -13.68
CA LYS A 111 17.74 1.49 -14.86
C LYS A 111 16.40 0.78 -15.07
N ALA A 112 15.84 0.16 -14.02
CA ALA A 112 14.53 -0.49 -14.11
C ALA A 112 13.42 0.53 -14.37
N THR A 113 13.50 1.71 -13.71
CA THR A 113 12.56 2.82 -13.92
C THR A 113 12.59 3.33 -15.35
N ASN A 114 13.76 3.64 -15.90
CA ASN A 114 13.89 4.07 -17.30
C ASN A 114 13.33 3.03 -18.27
N ARG A 115 13.56 1.73 -18.02
CA ARG A 115 13.00 0.67 -18.87
C ARG A 115 11.47 0.59 -18.76
N LEU A 116 10.91 0.78 -17.57
CA LEU A 116 9.46 0.86 -17.39
C LEU A 116 8.87 2.11 -18.10
N ASP A 117 9.56 3.25 -18.02
CA ASP A 117 9.17 4.48 -18.72
C ASP A 117 9.15 4.28 -20.23
N GLU A 118 10.18 3.61 -20.78
CA GLU A 118 10.21 3.26 -22.19
C GLU A 118 9.05 2.35 -22.60
N ILE A 119 8.69 1.36 -21.78
CA ILE A 119 7.53 0.50 -22.04
C ILE A 119 6.25 1.34 -22.05
N GLN A 120 6.06 2.22 -21.07
CA GLN A 120 4.89 3.08 -20.99
C GLN A 120 4.75 4.00 -22.21
N VAL A 121 5.85 4.65 -22.62
CA VAL A 121 5.83 5.60 -23.74
C VAL A 121 5.72 4.86 -25.08
N LYS A 122 6.50 3.81 -25.30
CA LYS A 122 6.62 3.17 -26.62
C LYS A 122 5.60 2.06 -26.88
N VAL A 123 5.08 1.40 -25.85
CA VAL A 123 4.11 0.30 -25.99
C VAL A 123 2.72 0.75 -25.61
N TRP A 124 2.59 1.43 -24.47
CA TRP A 124 1.31 1.87 -23.92
C TRP A 124 0.90 3.27 -24.41
N MET A 125 1.77 3.96 -25.16
CA MET A 125 1.54 5.29 -25.73
C MET A 125 0.99 6.29 -24.71
N ARG A 126 1.50 6.22 -23.47
CA ARG A 126 1.10 7.08 -22.36
C ARG A 126 2.30 7.79 -21.75
N SER A 127 2.04 8.90 -21.06
CA SER A 127 3.04 9.53 -20.21
C SER A 127 3.51 8.55 -19.13
N ALA A 128 4.83 8.53 -18.91
CA ALA A 128 5.43 7.66 -17.92
C ALA A 128 5.00 8.07 -16.51
N LEU A 129 4.55 7.08 -15.73
CA LEU A 129 4.33 7.22 -14.30
C LEU A 129 5.34 6.36 -13.55
N HIS A 130 5.78 6.87 -12.40
CA HIS A 130 6.70 6.16 -11.52
C HIS A 130 5.96 5.49 -10.36
N LEU A 131 6.54 4.41 -9.84
CA LEU A 131 6.04 3.77 -8.63
C LEU A 131 6.26 4.67 -7.41
N ILE A 132 5.32 4.61 -6.47
CA ILE A 132 5.37 5.37 -5.21
C ILE A 132 5.86 4.42 -4.11
N THR A 133 6.79 4.88 -3.28
CA THR A 133 7.16 4.15 -2.05
C THR A 133 6.33 4.69 -0.90
N ASP A 134 5.73 3.80 -0.10
CA ASP A 134 4.91 4.21 1.04
C ASP A 134 5.73 4.68 2.24
N CYS A 135 5.09 5.47 3.10
CA CYS A 135 5.59 5.88 4.41
C CYS A 135 5.08 4.88 5.47
N PRO A 136 5.96 4.16 6.19
CA PRO A 136 5.56 3.08 7.11
C PRO A 136 4.59 3.52 8.23
N THR A 137 4.59 4.79 8.60
CA THR A 137 3.74 5.35 9.68
C THR A 137 2.42 5.92 9.19
N ARG A 138 2.16 5.96 7.88
CA ARG A 138 0.97 6.58 7.30
C ARG A 138 0.28 5.61 6.37
N TRP A 139 -0.79 5.02 6.87
CA TRP A 139 -1.56 4.05 6.10
C TRP A 139 -2.08 4.61 4.75
N ASN A 140 -2.40 5.92 4.67
CA ASN A 140 -2.79 6.60 3.44
C ASN A 140 -1.74 6.45 2.33
N SER A 141 -0.45 6.58 2.68
CA SER A 141 0.62 6.42 1.69
C SER A 141 0.75 4.98 1.17
N CYS A 142 0.37 3.98 1.98
CA CYS A 142 0.28 2.61 1.52
C CYS A 142 -0.88 2.43 0.54
N TYR A 143 -2.03 3.09 0.79
CA TYR A 143 -3.14 3.11 -0.15
C TYR A 143 -2.71 3.76 -1.49
N ASP A 144 -2.03 4.91 -1.46
CA ASP A 144 -1.55 5.60 -2.65
C ASP A 144 -0.56 4.74 -3.47
N MET A 145 0.37 4.05 -2.79
CA MET A 145 1.29 3.09 -3.42
C MET A 145 0.52 1.96 -4.12
N LEU A 146 -0.46 1.34 -3.44
CA LEU A 146 -1.22 0.23 -4.02
C LEU A 146 -2.06 0.66 -5.23
N ILE A 147 -2.68 1.85 -5.18
CA ILE A 147 -3.40 2.42 -6.33
C ILE A 147 -2.45 2.62 -7.52
N ARG A 148 -1.28 3.22 -7.30
CA ARG A 148 -0.28 3.43 -8.36
C ARG A 148 0.21 2.11 -8.96
N LEU A 149 0.43 1.10 -8.12
CA LEU A 149 0.79 -0.25 -8.59
C LEU A 149 -0.28 -0.86 -9.48
N ILE A 150 -1.56 -0.75 -9.09
CA ILE A 150 -2.69 -1.26 -9.88
C ILE A 150 -2.80 -0.49 -11.21
N GLU A 151 -2.58 0.82 -11.22
CA GLU A 151 -2.55 1.63 -12.45
C GLU A 151 -1.44 1.20 -13.42
N LEU A 152 -0.30 0.75 -12.86
CA LEU A 152 0.87 0.29 -13.60
C LEU A 152 0.93 -1.23 -13.80
N GLU A 153 -0.10 -1.99 -13.39
CA GLU A 153 -0.08 -3.45 -13.42
C GLU A 153 0.21 -4.00 -14.82
N ALA A 154 -0.40 -3.42 -15.85
CA ALA A 154 -0.25 -3.92 -17.21
C ALA A 154 1.12 -3.56 -17.84
N PRO A 155 1.62 -2.30 -17.74
CA PRO A 155 3.02 -1.99 -18.09
C PRO A 155 4.06 -2.80 -17.31
N LEU A 156 3.81 -3.08 -16.03
CA LEU A 156 4.65 -3.96 -15.22
C LEU A 156 4.61 -5.40 -15.72
N GLY A 157 3.43 -5.89 -16.12
CA GLY A 157 3.28 -7.20 -16.77
C GLY A 157 4.16 -7.35 -18.01
N ASP A 158 4.17 -6.34 -18.87
CA ASP A 158 5.05 -6.28 -20.05
C ASP A 158 6.53 -6.25 -19.67
N PHE A 159 6.90 -5.51 -18.62
CA PHE A 159 8.26 -5.51 -18.08
C PHE A 159 8.65 -6.91 -17.60
N PHE A 160 7.80 -7.55 -16.79
CA PHE A 160 8.06 -8.88 -16.24
C PHE A 160 8.14 -9.96 -17.31
N ALA A 161 7.30 -9.90 -18.35
CA ALA A 161 7.36 -10.83 -19.47
C ALA A 161 8.70 -10.80 -20.20
N ARG A 162 9.37 -9.62 -20.24
CA ARG A 162 10.67 -9.45 -20.89
C ARG A 162 11.84 -9.98 -20.05
N LEU A 163 11.70 -10.07 -18.73
CA LEU A 163 12.68 -10.69 -17.83
C LEU A 163 12.95 -12.17 -18.14
N GLY A 164 12.06 -12.84 -18.88
CA GLY A 164 12.28 -14.19 -19.38
C GLY A 164 13.40 -14.31 -20.42
N ARG A 165 13.86 -13.19 -21.00
CA ARG A 165 14.92 -13.16 -22.02
C ARG A 165 16.30 -13.28 -21.35
N PRO A 166 17.25 -14.06 -21.91
CA PRO A 166 18.55 -14.29 -21.27
C PRO A 166 19.33 -13.01 -20.93
N ASP A 167 19.29 -12.01 -21.81
CA ASP A 167 20.01 -10.75 -21.62
C ASP A 167 19.38 -9.88 -20.51
N GLU A 168 18.04 -9.77 -20.51
CA GLU A 168 17.30 -9.00 -19.50
C GLU A 168 17.33 -9.69 -18.13
N LYS A 169 17.36 -11.03 -18.09
CA LYS A 169 17.53 -11.80 -16.85
C LYS A 169 18.90 -11.54 -16.21
N LYS A 170 19.95 -11.36 -17.02
CA LYS A 170 21.28 -10.95 -16.52
C LYS A 170 21.30 -9.49 -16.07
N GLU A 171 20.50 -8.66 -16.72
CA GLU A 171 20.41 -7.22 -16.46
C GLU A 171 19.69 -6.90 -15.14
N PHE A 172 18.62 -7.65 -14.82
CA PHE A 172 17.74 -7.41 -13.66
C PHE A 172 17.71 -8.60 -12.69
N LYS A 173 18.88 -9.19 -12.41
CA LYS A 173 19.03 -10.41 -11.55
C LYS A 173 18.39 -10.29 -10.17
N GLU A 174 18.35 -9.08 -9.62
CA GLU A 174 17.76 -8.81 -8.29
C GLU A 174 16.24 -9.06 -8.26
N LEU A 175 15.58 -8.91 -9.42
CA LEU A 175 14.15 -9.10 -9.61
C LEU A 175 13.86 -10.51 -10.16
N ALA A 176 14.22 -11.50 -9.37
CA ALA A 176 13.96 -12.90 -9.69
C ALA A 176 12.45 -13.20 -9.75
N GLN A 177 12.06 -14.16 -10.60
CA GLN A 177 10.66 -14.44 -10.94
C GLN A 177 9.82 -14.89 -9.74
N ASP A 178 10.44 -15.54 -8.76
CA ASP A 178 9.84 -15.97 -7.49
C ASP A 178 9.48 -14.78 -6.56
N LYS A 179 10.10 -13.61 -6.78
CA LYS A 179 9.84 -12.39 -6.00
C LYS A 179 8.73 -11.52 -6.59
N LEU A 180 8.28 -11.82 -7.81
CA LEU A 180 7.24 -11.05 -8.48
C LEU A 180 5.86 -11.34 -7.87
N PRO A 181 4.98 -10.33 -7.72
CA PRO A 181 3.63 -10.56 -7.24
C PRO A 181 2.84 -11.47 -8.18
N THR A 182 2.18 -12.49 -7.62
CA THR A 182 1.39 -13.45 -8.40
C THR A 182 0.03 -12.86 -8.80
N PRO A 183 -0.69 -13.41 -9.81
CA PRO A 183 -2.04 -12.96 -10.16
C PRO A 183 -3.03 -12.99 -8.98
N LYS A 184 -2.89 -14.00 -8.10
CA LYS A 184 -3.63 -14.11 -6.84
C LYS A 184 -3.40 -12.90 -5.93
N GLU A 185 -2.16 -12.44 -5.84
CA GLU A 185 -1.75 -11.33 -4.99
C GLU A 185 -2.19 -9.98 -5.55
N TRP A 186 -2.11 -9.80 -6.86
CA TRP A 186 -2.71 -8.65 -7.56
C TRP A 186 -4.21 -8.55 -7.29
N PHE A 187 -4.92 -9.68 -7.33
CA PHE A 187 -6.33 -9.70 -6.98
C PHE A 187 -6.58 -9.37 -5.51
N ALA A 188 -5.77 -9.89 -4.59
CA ALA A 188 -5.87 -9.57 -3.17
C ALA A 188 -5.68 -8.07 -2.89
N ILE A 189 -4.71 -7.39 -3.51
CA ILE A 189 -4.53 -5.93 -3.30
C ILE A 189 -5.66 -5.10 -3.91
N LYS A 190 -6.27 -5.54 -5.01
CA LYS A 190 -7.47 -4.88 -5.58
C LYS A 190 -8.65 -4.95 -4.61
N CYS A 191 -8.84 -6.09 -3.95
CA CYS A 191 -9.82 -6.25 -2.88
C CYS A 191 -9.44 -5.39 -1.66
N LEU A 192 -8.18 -5.36 -1.26
CA LEU A 192 -7.72 -4.53 -0.15
C LEU A 192 -7.98 -3.04 -0.40
N VAL A 193 -7.70 -2.56 -1.61
CA VAL A 193 -8.01 -1.20 -2.05
C VAL A 193 -9.51 -0.89 -1.93
N ALA A 194 -10.39 -1.84 -2.22
CA ALA A 194 -11.84 -1.66 -2.05
C ALA A 194 -12.25 -1.39 -0.58
N ILE A 195 -11.49 -1.93 0.38
CA ILE A 195 -11.66 -1.63 1.82
C ILE A 195 -11.08 -0.24 2.15
N LEU A 196 -9.90 0.08 1.63
CA LEU A 196 -9.14 1.29 2.00
C LEU A 196 -9.73 2.57 1.41
N GLU A 197 -10.17 2.54 0.15
CA GLU A 197 -10.71 3.68 -0.59
C GLU A 197 -11.82 4.46 0.16
N PRO A 198 -12.90 3.83 0.67
CA PRO A 198 -13.93 4.56 1.41
C PRO A 198 -13.40 5.20 2.71
N ILE A 199 -12.42 4.58 3.35
CA ILE A 199 -11.79 5.12 4.57
C ILE A 199 -10.88 6.30 4.21
N ALA A 200 -10.18 6.23 3.07
CA ALA A 200 -9.31 7.30 2.58
C ALA A 200 -10.14 8.53 2.20
N ALA A 201 -11.27 8.33 1.52
CA ALA A 201 -12.21 9.40 1.19
C ALA A 201 -12.79 10.10 2.43
N VAL A 202 -13.16 9.33 3.45
CA VAL A 202 -13.60 9.87 4.74
C VAL A 202 -12.48 10.64 5.43
N THR A 203 -11.28 10.07 5.47
CA THR A 203 -10.13 10.70 6.15
C THR A 203 -9.78 12.03 5.52
N LYS A 204 -9.73 12.10 4.18
CA LYS A 204 -9.53 13.34 3.42
C LYS A 204 -10.59 14.41 3.72
N THR A 205 -11.83 13.99 3.97
CA THR A 205 -12.92 14.89 4.37
C THR A 205 -12.77 15.38 5.82
N LEU A 206 -12.23 14.56 6.72
CA LEU A 206 -12.05 14.94 8.11
C LEU A 206 -10.75 15.72 8.37
N GLU A 207 -9.81 15.68 7.43
CA GLU A 207 -8.55 16.45 7.43
C GLU A 207 -8.74 17.91 6.97
N GLY A 208 -9.91 18.28 6.46
CA GLY A 208 -10.17 19.65 5.99
C GLY A 208 -10.11 20.70 7.10
N CYS A 209 -9.52 21.86 6.79
CA CYS A 209 -9.42 22.98 7.74
C CYS A 209 -10.33 24.17 7.37
N SER A 210 -11.01 24.13 6.22
CA SER A 210 -11.86 25.21 5.71
C SER A 210 -13.34 25.09 6.11
N TYR A 211 -13.71 24.06 6.88
CA TYR A 211 -15.08 23.79 7.33
C TYR A 211 -15.09 23.06 8.68
N PRO A 212 -16.21 23.09 9.43
CA PRO A 212 -16.33 22.35 10.69
C PRO A 212 -16.32 20.83 10.46
N THR A 213 -15.20 20.17 10.72
CA THR A 213 -15.04 18.72 10.53
C THR A 213 -15.65 17.89 11.67
N LEU A 214 -15.77 18.45 12.87
CA LEU A 214 -16.32 17.74 14.03
C LEU A 214 -17.76 17.28 13.82
N ALA A 215 -18.60 18.11 13.19
CA ALA A 215 -19.99 17.76 12.87
C ALA A 215 -20.08 16.61 11.84
N LEU A 216 -19.04 16.42 11.02
CA LEU A 216 -18.97 15.37 10.01
C LEU A 216 -18.38 14.06 10.54
N ALA A 217 -17.61 14.10 11.63
CA ALA A 217 -16.91 12.96 12.18
C ALA A 217 -17.82 11.74 12.38
N PHE A 218 -18.96 11.93 13.04
CA PHE A 218 -19.87 10.84 13.36
C PHE A 218 -20.61 10.27 12.13
N PRO A 219 -21.21 11.07 11.23
CA PRO A 219 -21.71 10.59 9.95
C PRO A 219 -20.68 9.83 9.12
N MET A 220 -19.43 10.30 9.10
CA MET A 220 -18.35 9.67 8.36
C MET A 220 -17.92 8.32 8.96
N LEU A 221 -17.81 8.22 10.29
CA LEU A 221 -17.53 6.94 10.96
C LEU A 221 -18.65 5.92 10.75
N ARG A 222 -19.92 6.36 10.77
CA ARG A 222 -21.06 5.51 10.42
C ARG A 222 -20.98 4.99 8.98
N ARG A 223 -20.58 5.85 8.04
CA ARG A 223 -20.35 5.46 6.64
C ARG A 223 -19.27 4.39 6.54
N ILE A 224 -18.15 4.52 7.27
CA ILE A 224 -17.11 3.47 7.32
C ILE A 224 -17.68 2.16 7.85
N LYS A 225 -18.37 2.17 9.01
CA LYS A 225 -19.02 0.97 9.59
C LYS A 225 -19.94 0.30 8.57
N LYS A 226 -20.77 1.08 7.86
CA LYS A 226 -21.71 0.56 6.86
C LYS A 226 -20.99 -0.10 5.69
N VAL A 227 -19.95 0.53 5.16
CA VAL A 227 -19.19 -0.02 4.01
C VAL A 227 -18.42 -1.28 4.41
N LEU A 228 -17.75 -1.27 5.57
CA LEU A 228 -17.07 -2.45 6.10
C LEU A 228 -18.05 -3.60 6.43
N GLY A 229 -19.32 -3.30 6.71
CA GLY A 229 -20.38 -4.29 6.91
C GLY A 229 -20.99 -4.84 5.62
N ASP A 230 -20.62 -4.34 4.44
CA ASP A 230 -21.14 -4.83 3.17
C ASP A 230 -20.46 -6.15 2.77
N ALA A 231 -21.25 -7.23 2.79
CA ALA A 231 -20.87 -8.56 2.32
C ALA A 231 -20.29 -8.55 0.89
N ASN A 232 -20.77 -7.63 0.07
CA ASN A 232 -20.53 -7.54 -1.38
C ASN A 232 -19.50 -6.48 -1.77
N ILE A 233 -18.72 -5.93 -0.83
CA ILE A 233 -17.72 -4.89 -1.10
C ILE A 233 -16.72 -5.26 -2.22
N PHE A 234 -16.48 -6.55 -2.45
CA PHE A 234 -15.58 -7.06 -3.50
C PHE A 234 -16.26 -7.45 -4.82
N ALA A 235 -17.57 -7.21 -4.98
CA ALA A 235 -18.31 -7.67 -6.15
C ALA A 235 -17.73 -7.14 -7.46
N LYS A 236 -17.35 -5.85 -7.50
CA LYS A 236 -16.70 -5.24 -8.66
C LYS A 236 -15.37 -5.93 -8.99
N GLN A 237 -14.52 -6.14 -7.98
CA GLN A 237 -13.21 -6.78 -8.13
C GLN A 237 -13.36 -8.23 -8.59
N ALA A 238 -14.33 -8.97 -8.04
CA ALA A 238 -14.63 -10.34 -8.46
C ALA A 238 -15.04 -10.41 -9.94
N VAL A 239 -15.92 -9.52 -10.39
CA VAL A 239 -16.30 -9.45 -11.82
C VAL A 239 -15.08 -9.15 -12.70
N LEU A 240 -14.26 -8.18 -12.31
CA LEU A 240 -13.07 -7.80 -13.08
C LEU A 240 -11.98 -8.88 -13.13
N ALA A 241 -11.82 -9.68 -12.07
CA ALA A 241 -10.86 -10.77 -12.04
C ALA A 241 -11.28 -11.95 -12.95
N GLY A 242 -12.58 -12.07 -13.26
CA GLY A 242 -13.12 -13.19 -14.04
C GLY A 242 -13.01 -14.54 -13.33
N ARG A 243 -13.39 -15.63 -14.00
CA ARG A 243 -13.35 -16.98 -13.42
C ARG A 243 -11.91 -17.51 -13.42
N GLN A 244 -11.22 -17.31 -12.30
CA GLN A 244 -9.86 -17.80 -12.06
C GLN A 244 -9.87 -18.81 -10.91
N ASP A 245 -9.00 -19.82 -10.95
CA ASP A 245 -8.95 -20.87 -9.93
C ASP A 245 -8.65 -20.32 -8.52
N PHE A 246 -7.86 -19.25 -8.44
CA PHE A 246 -7.53 -18.58 -7.18
C PHE A 246 -8.63 -17.63 -6.67
N GLN A 247 -9.68 -17.35 -7.45
CA GLN A 247 -10.64 -16.30 -7.14
C GLN A 247 -11.41 -16.58 -5.84
N ALA A 248 -12.01 -17.78 -5.73
CA ALA A 248 -12.84 -18.13 -4.59
C ALA A 248 -12.03 -18.12 -3.28
N GLU A 249 -10.82 -18.69 -3.32
CA GLU A 249 -9.90 -18.71 -2.19
C GLU A 249 -9.49 -17.29 -1.77
N THR A 250 -9.17 -16.42 -2.72
CA THR A 250 -8.77 -15.04 -2.44
C THR A 250 -9.93 -14.22 -1.90
N LEU A 251 -11.15 -14.40 -2.43
CA LEU A 251 -12.33 -13.76 -1.87
C LEU A 251 -12.58 -14.22 -0.44
N ALA A 252 -12.48 -15.52 -0.15
CA ALA A 252 -12.63 -16.03 1.21
C ALA A 252 -11.59 -15.43 2.18
N LEU A 253 -10.32 -15.30 1.75
CA LEU A 253 -9.28 -14.61 2.51
C LEU A 253 -9.65 -13.14 2.77
N MET A 254 -10.04 -12.41 1.74
CA MET A 254 -10.35 -10.98 1.84
C MET A 254 -11.63 -10.69 2.63
N GLN A 255 -12.60 -11.61 2.62
CA GLN A 255 -13.79 -11.56 3.48
C GLN A 255 -13.40 -11.65 4.95
N LYS A 256 -12.53 -12.60 5.33
CA LYS A 256 -11.98 -12.69 6.70
C LYS A 256 -11.25 -11.42 7.11
N VAL A 257 -10.49 -10.82 6.20
CA VAL A 257 -9.77 -9.55 6.43
C VAL A 257 -10.74 -8.39 6.65
N ARG A 258 -11.80 -8.29 5.83
CA ARG A 258 -12.85 -7.28 6.02
C ARG A 258 -13.51 -7.44 7.39
N ASP A 259 -13.91 -8.66 7.75
CA ASP A 259 -14.58 -8.93 9.03
C ASP A 259 -13.67 -8.60 10.21
N ALA A 260 -12.37 -8.92 10.11
CA ALA A 260 -11.37 -8.54 11.11
C ALA A 260 -11.23 -7.02 11.25
N ILE A 261 -11.15 -6.29 10.13
CA ILE A 261 -11.07 -4.82 10.12
C ILE A 261 -12.36 -4.20 10.68
N LEU A 262 -13.54 -4.76 10.36
CA LEU A 262 -14.81 -4.32 10.91
C LEU A 262 -14.87 -4.52 12.42
N GLU A 263 -14.39 -5.65 12.92
CA GLU A 263 -14.34 -5.92 14.36
C GLU A 263 -13.38 -4.96 15.07
N LEU A 264 -12.16 -4.79 14.55
CA LEU A 264 -11.20 -3.81 15.05
C LEU A 264 -11.79 -2.39 15.05
N PHE A 265 -12.53 -2.02 14.00
CA PHE A 265 -13.21 -0.74 13.90
C PHE A 265 -14.28 -0.59 14.99
N LYS A 266 -15.16 -1.58 15.15
CA LYS A 266 -16.23 -1.56 16.18
C LYS A 266 -15.63 -1.43 17.57
N GLN A 267 -14.61 -2.24 17.87
CA GLN A 267 -13.94 -2.25 19.17
C GLN A 267 -13.23 -0.92 19.46
N ARG A 268 -12.55 -0.35 18.46
CA ARG A 268 -11.87 0.95 18.60
C ARG A 268 -12.84 2.09 18.92
N PHE A 269 -14.03 2.03 18.34
CA PHE A 269 -15.05 3.06 18.47
C PHE A 269 -16.22 2.61 19.37
N THR A 270 -15.95 1.69 20.31
CA THR A 270 -16.88 1.28 21.36
C THR A 270 -17.37 2.50 22.15
N GLY A 271 -18.64 2.48 22.53
CA GLY A 271 -19.29 3.60 23.25
C GLY A 271 -19.80 4.74 22.35
N MET A 272 -19.41 4.80 21.07
CA MET A 272 -20.13 5.62 20.09
C MET A 272 -21.28 4.80 19.51
N SER A 273 -22.51 5.08 19.95
CA SER A 273 -23.70 4.46 19.37
C SER A 273 -23.87 4.93 17.93
N PHE A 274 -23.30 4.20 16.97
CA PHE A 274 -23.49 4.49 15.54
C PHE A 274 -24.95 4.29 15.09
N ASP A 275 -25.74 3.63 15.92
CA ASP A 275 -27.15 3.38 15.73
C ASP A 275 -27.91 4.46 16.52
N LEU A 276 -28.52 5.41 15.81
CA LEU A 276 -29.46 6.39 16.36
C LEU A 276 -30.50 6.65 15.27
N VAL A 277 -31.74 6.30 15.62
CA VAL A 277 -33.08 6.66 15.07
C VAL A 277 -33.13 7.02 13.57
#